data_AF-F0RAK2-F1
#
_entry.id   AF-F0RAK2-F1
#
_cell.length_a   1.000
_cell.length_b   1.000
_cell.length_c   1.000
_cell.angle_alpha   90.00
_cell.angle_beta   90.00
_cell.angle_gamma   90.00
#
_symmetry.space_group_name_H-M   'P 1'
#
loop_
_entity.id
_entity.type
_entity.pdbx_description
1 polymer ?
#
loop_
_entity_poly.entity_id
_entity_poly.type
_entity_poly.pdbx_seq_one_letter_code
_entity_poly.pdbx_strand_id
1 'polypeptide(L)'
;MFKSAFVFISLVITTGFTSTPVSNCDNAYSASSYALNYAKKSLKADNFDHQKFYANKAYIALEKTNRLMKDCNCADAKNSVLKGLENIDKAAAPKDWDLGRHYAKLALLDVENTITALDIFTQNGINTVSSELELKDNALLLEAAELEKQRVALEAEIERLLSKKRALAIKIAENIQKQRQN
;
A
#
# COMPACT_ATOMS: atom_id res chain seq x y z
N MET A 1 -38.48 -12.97 -71.03
CA MET A 1 -37.67 -13.86 -70.17
C MET A 1 -36.62 -13.02 -69.45
N PHE A 2 -36.36 -13.34 -68.19
CA PHE A 2 -36.00 -12.42 -67.11
C PHE A 2 -34.57 -11.84 -67.16
N LYS A 3 -34.47 -10.60 -66.68
CA LYS A 3 -33.26 -9.81 -66.41
C LYS A 3 -32.33 -10.54 -65.44
N SER A 4 -31.07 -10.76 -65.83
CA SER A 4 -30.02 -11.19 -64.90
C SER A 4 -29.55 -9.99 -64.07
N ALA A 5 -30.01 -9.94 -62.82
CA ALA A 5 -29.56 -8.98 -61.83
C ALA A 5 -28.20 -9.43 -61.25
N PHE A 6 -27.20 -8.54 -61.37
CA PHE A 6 -25.95 -8.59 -60.62
C PHE A 6 -26.25 -8.52 -59.12
N VAL A 7 -25.75 -9.47 -58.34
CA VAL A 7 -25.71 -9.39 -56.88
C VAL A 7 -24.31 -9.78 -56.42
N PHE A 8 -23.45 -8.77 -56.28
CA PHE A 8 -22.22 -8.85 -55.50
C PHE A 8 -22.60 -8.75 -54.02
N ILE A 9 -22.65 -9.87 -53.30
CA ILE A 9 -22.69 -9.87 -51.83
C ILE A 9 -21.24 -9.89 -51.36
N SER A 10 -20.69 -8.70 -51.09
CA SER A 10 -19.48 -8.54 -50.29
C SER A 10 -19.90 -8.51 -48.83
N LEU A 11 -19.74 -9.66 -48.15
CA LEU A 11 -19.90 -9.77 -46.71
C LEU A 11 -18.63 -9.22 -46.05
N VAL A 12 -18.61 -7.91 -45.79
CA VAL A 12 -17.59 -7.29 -44.94
C VAL A 12 -17.91 -7.62 -43.49
N ILE A 13 -17.27 -8.65 -42.95
CA ILE A 13 -17.28 -8.96 -41.52
C ILE A 13 -16.37 -7.95 -40.84
N THR A 14 -16.92 -6.80 -40.43
CA THR A 14 -16.23 -5.92 -39.48
C THR A 14 -16.28 -6.56 -38.10
N THR A 15 -15.25 -7.33 -37.76
CA THR A 15 -14.96 -7.66 -36.37
C THR A 15 -14.55 -6.38 -35.65
N GLY A 16 -15.51 -5.73 -35.00
CA GLY A 16 -15.23 -4.67 -34.05
C GLY A 16 -14.45 -5.27 -32.88
N PHE A 17 -13.13 -5.14 -32.88
CA PHE A 17 -12.32 -5.34 -31.69
C PHE A 17 -12.71 -4.24 -30.69
N THR A 18 -13.62 -4.54 -29.78
CA THR A 18 -13.81 -3.73 -28.58
C THR A 18 -12.59 -3.95 -27.70
N SER A 19 -11.59 -3.06 -27.80
CA SER A 19 -10.50 -3.00 -26.83
C SER A 19 -11.12 -2.71 -25.47
N THR A 20 -11.19 -3.72 -24.61
CA THR A 20 -11.45 -3.54 -23.20
C THR A 20 -10.38 -2.59 -22.60
N PRO A 21 -10.67 -1.80 -21.56
CA PRO A 21 -9.76 -0.80 -20.98
C PRO A 21 -8.52 -1.39 -20.26
N VAL A 22 -8.17 -2.64 -20.55
CA VAL A 22 -7.07 -3.41 -19.94
C VAL A 22 -5.71 -2.72 -20.14
N SER A 23 -5.53 -1.96 -21.22
CA SER A 23 -4.26 -1.27 -21.51
C SER A 23 -3.83 -0.29 -20.41
N ASN A 24 -4.79 0.37 -19.73
CA ASN A 24 -4.46 1.28 -18.64
C ASN A 24 -4.18 0.56 -17.32
N CYS A 25 -4.73 -0.65 -17.12
CA CYS A 25 -4.35 -1.52 -16.01
C CYS A 25 -2.89 -2.01 -16.14
N ASP A 26 -2.46 -2.43 -17.34
CA ASP A 26 -1.07 -2.85 -17.57
C ASP A 26 -0.07 -1.71 -17.36
N ASN A 27 -0.45 -0.50 -17.80
CA ASN A 27 0.32 0.71 -17.56
C ASN A 27 0.37 1.06 -16.06
N ALA A 28 -0.75 0.93 -15.33
CA ALA A 28 -0.81 1.13 -13.89
C ALA A 28 0.03 0.09 -13.14
N TYR A 29 0.02 -1.17 -13.58
CA TYR A 29 0.86 -2.24 -13.05
C TYR A 29 2.34 -1.92 -13.21
N SER A 30 2.73 -1.52 -14.42
CA SER A 30 4.10 -1.11 -14.74
C SER A 30 4.54 0.07 -13.87
N ALA A 31 3.70 1.11 -13.75
CA ALA A 31 3.98 2.26 -12.88
C ALA A 31 4.10 1.86 -11.40
N SER A 32 3.27 0.93 -10.92
CA SER A 32 3.33 0.40 -9.55
C SER A 32 4.63 -0.35 -9.30
N SER A 33 5.13 -1.10 -10.29
CA SER A 33 6.43 -1.77 -10.21
C SER A 33 7.60 -0.79 -10.07
N TYR A 34 7.53 0.37 -10.75
CA TYR A 34 8.50 1.45 -10.53
C TYR A 34 8.41 2.01 -9.11
N ALA A 35 7.19 2.24 -8.61
CA ALA A 35 6.98 2.71 -7.25
C ALA A 35 7.54 1.71 -6.22
N LEU A 36 7.33 0.41 -6.43
CA LEU A 36 7.81 -0.68 -5.57
C LEU A 36 9.34 -0.64 -5.44
N ASN A 37 10.03 -0.52 -6.57
CA ASN A 37 11.49 -0.46 -6.59
C ASN A 37 12.01 0.74 -5.78
N TYR A 38 11.40 1.92 -5.95
CA TYR A 38 11.84 3.11 -5.22
C TYR A 38 11.43 3.09 -3.73
N ALA A 39 10.26 2.56 -3.39
CA ALA A 39 9.86 2.35 -1.99
C ALA A 39 10.82 1.40 -1.27
N LYS A 40 11.23 0.32 -1.95
CA LYS A 40 12.25 -0.62 -1.45
C LYS A 40 13.62 0.04 -1.27
N LYS A 41 14.05 0.90 -2.21
CA LYS A 41 15.29 1.67 -2.08
C LYS A 41 15.22 2.69 -0.95
N SER A 42 14.09 3.36 -0.76
CA SER A 42 13.85 4.27 0.37
C SER A 42 13.99 3.54 1.72
N LEU A 43 13.33 2.39 1.86
CA LEU A 43 13.40 1.57 3.08
C LEU A 43 14.81 1.06 3.39
N LYS A 44 15.58 0.75 2.36
CA LYS A 44 16.94 0.17 2.45
C LYS A 44 18.06 1.22 2.41
N ALA A 45 17.74 2.49 2.26
CA ALA A 45 18.74 3.55 2.24
C ALA A 45 19.53 3.57 3.56
N ASP A 46 20.82 3.83 3.44
CA ASP A 46 21.79 3.86 4.54
C ASP A 46 21.92 5.25 5.19
N ASN A 47 21.28 6.26 4.61
CA ASN A 47 21.24 7.61 5.14
C ASN A 47 19.89 8.30 4.87
N PHE A 48 19.64 9.36 5.63
CA PHE A 48 18.36 10.07 5.66
C PHE A 48 18.03 10.78 4.35
N ASP A 49 19.01 11.39 3.69
CA ASP A 49 18.79 12.12 2.44
C ASP A 49 18.44 11.17 1.30
N HIS A 50 19.13 10.03 1.19
CA HIS A 50 18.79 8.99 0.22
C HIS A 50 17.41 8.39 0.49
N GLN A 51 17.05 8.16 1.75
CA GLN A 51 15.73 7.68 2.12
C GLN A 51 14.63 8.63 1.62
N LYS A 52 14.76 9.94 1.88
CA LYS A 52 13.83 10.96 1.39
C LYS A 52 13.84 11.10 -0.14
N PHE A 53 15.01 11.04 -0.77
CA PHE A 53 15.14 11.10 -2.23
C PHE A 53 14.39 9.96 -2.91
N TYR A 54 14.58 8.73 -2.45
CA TYR A 54 13.88 7.57 -3.01
C TYR A 54 12.40 7.56 -2.65
N ALA A 55 12.01 8.05 -1.46
CA ALA A 55 10.60 8.23 -1.12
C ALA A 55 9.91 9.18 -2.11
N ASN A 56 10.52 10.32 -2.44
CA ASN A 56 9.99 11.25 -3.45
C ASN A 56 9.87 10.60 -4.84
N LYS A 57 10.85 9.78 -5.25
CA LYS A 57 10.75 9.03 -6.52
C LYS A 57 9.62 8.01 -6.51
N ALA A 58 9.42 7.32 -5.39
CA ALA A 58 8.30 6.41 -5.21
C ALA A 58 6.95 7.14 -5.24
N TYR A 59 6.84 8.31 -4.59
CA TYR A 59 5.66 9.18 -4.63
C TYR A 59 5.26 9.52 -6.07
N ILE A 60 6.21 10.02 -6.89
CA ILE A 60 5.95 10.39 -8.29
C ILE A 60 5.44 9.18 -9.09
N ALA A 61 6.00 8.00 -8.86
CA ALA A 61 5.57 6.78 -9.53
C ALA A 61 4.16 6.33 -9.07
N LEU A 62 3.87 6.37 -7.75
CA LEU A 62 2.56 6.07 -7.18
C LEU A 62 1.48 7.06 -7.64
N GLU A 63 1.81 8.33 -7.78
CA GLU A 63 0.88 9.34 -8.30
C GLU A 63 0.54 9.07 -9.78
N LYS A 64 1.55 8.64 -10.56
CA LYS A 64 1.32 8.17 -11.94
C LYS A 64 0.43 6.93 -11.95
N THR A 65 0.67 5.95 -11.07
CA THR A 65 -0.22 4.80 -10.89
C THR A 65 -1.65 5.26 -10.65
N ASN A 66 -1.88 6.12 -9.64
CA ASN A 66 -3.21 6.60 -9.29
C ASN A 66 -3.95 7.27 -10.47
N ARG A 67 -3.23 8.01 -11.30
CA ARG A 67 -3.81 8.61 -12.52
C ARG A 67 -4.24 7.56 -13.53
N LEU A 68 -3.41 6.54 -13.76
CA LEU A 68 -3.71 5.44 -14.68
C LEU A 68 -4.84 4.53 -14.16
N MET A 69 -5.00 4.44 -12.83
CA MET A 69 -6.07 3.66 -12.20
C MET A 69 -7.48 4.19 -12.48
N LYS A 70 -7.65 5.44 -12.93
CA LYS A 70 -8.97 6.01 -13.25
C LYS A 70 -9.75 5.19 -14.28
N ASP A 71 -9.03 4.58 -15.22
CA ASP A 71 -9.63 3.83 -16.33
C ASP A 71 -9.57 2.31 -16.12
N CYS A 72 -8.89 1.83 -15.07
CA CYS A 72 -8.70 0.41 -14.77
C CYS A 72 -9.88 -0.21 -13.99
N ASN A 73 -10.72 0.62 -13.35
CA ASN A 73 -11.91 0.22 -12.56
C ASN A 73 -11.67 -0.90 -11.50
N CYS A 74 -10.43 -1.05 -11.02
CA CYS A 74 -10.09 -1.96 -9.92
C CYS A 74 -10.09 -1.19 -8.59
N ALA A 75 -11.18 -1.31 -7.83
CA ALA A 75 -11.40 -0.55 -6.60
C ALA A 75 -10.37 -0.86 -5.50
N ASP A 76 -10.01 -2.14 -5.33
CA ASP A 76 -9.09 -2.59 -4.29
C ASP A 76 -7.66 -2.07 -4.53
N ALA A 77 -7.20 -2.14 -5.79
CA ALA A 77 -5.93 -1.56 -6.19
C ALA A 77 -5.95 -0.05 -6.00
N LYS A 78 -7.05 0.64 -6.36
CA LYS A 78 -7.17 2.09 -6.16
C LYS A 78 -7.09 2.49 -4.68
N ASN A 79 -7.75 1.74 -3.79
CA ASN A 79 -7.69 1.99 -2.35
C ASN A 79 -6.25 1.81 -1.82
N SER A 80 -5.57 0.75 -2.25
CA SER A 80 -4.18 0.47 -1.86
C SER A 80 -3.23 1.57 -2.36
N VAL A 81 -3.40 2.06 -3.59
CA VAL A 81 -2.61 3.18 -4.13
C VAL A 81 -2.77 4.45 -3.28
N LEU A 82 -3.98 4.77 -2.84
CA LEU A 82 -4.23 5.96 -2.02
C LEU A 82 -3.53 5.87 -0.65
N LYS A 83 -3.57 4.70 0.00
CA LYS A 83 -2.81 4.45 1.24
C LYS A 83 -1.31 4.55 1.02
N GLY A 84 -0.83 3.97 -0.08
CA GLY A 84 0.57 4.05 -0.49
C GLY A 84 1.04 5.49 -0.72
N LEU A 85 0.20 6.33 -1.34
CA LEU A 85 0.46 7.76 -1.52
C LEU A 85 0.57 8.51 -0.18
N GLU A 86 -0.36 8.26 0.74
CA GLU A 86 -0.33 8.89 2.07
C GLU A 86 0.93 8.49 2.85
N ASN A 87 1.27 7.20 2.86
CA ASN A 87 2.44 6.71 3.56
C ASN A 87 3.74 7.19 2.91
N ILE A 88 3.86 7.17 1.58
CA ILE A 88 5.11 7.58 0.93
C ILE A 88 5.33 9.10 0.99
N ASP A 89 4.27 9.91 1.08
CA ASP A 89 4.35 11.35 1.32
C ASP A 89 4.96 11.63 2.71
N LYS A 90 4.45 10.96 3.75
CA LYS A 90 5.03 11.00 5.10
C LYS A 90 6.48 10.52 5.12
N ALA A 91 6.83 9.53 4.29
CA ALA A 91 8.21 9.05 4.14
C ALA A 91 9.12 10.05 3.38
N ALA A 92 8.57 10.93 2.55
CA ALA A 92 9.33 11.93 1.79
C ALA A 92 9.67 13.18 2.63
N ALA A 93 8.80 13.53 3.57
CA ALA A 93 8.99 14.62 4.53
C ALA A 93 8.86 14.18 6.01
N PRO A 94 9.63 13.18 6.47
CA PRO A 94 9.53 12.67 7.82
C PRO A 94 10.24 13.59 8.82
N LYS A 95 9.81 13.52 10.08
CA LYS A 95 10.44 14.24 11.19
C LYS A 95 11.86 13.75 11.50
N ASP A 96 12.09 12.44 11.37
CA ASP A 96 13.36 11.78 11.62
C ASP A 96 13.51 10.52 10.74
N TRP A 97 14.71 9.93 10.77
CA TRP A 97 15.07 8.81 9.90
C TRP A 97 14.27 7.55 10.18
N ASP A 98 13.99 7.25 11.45
CA ASP A 98 13.24 6.06 11.83
C ASP A 98 11.78 6.15 11.37
N LEU A 99 11.14 7.32 11.53
CA LEU A 99 9.81 7.58 10.99
C LEU A 99 9.79 7.51 9.47
N GLY A 100 10.80 8.05 8.80
CA GLY A 100 10.94 7.96 7.35
C GLY A 100 10.95 6.52 6.84
N ARG A 101 11.74 5.67 7.50
CA ARG A 101 11.80 4.23 7.20
C ARG A 101 10.52 3.49 7.56
N HIS A 102 9.89 3.84 8.68
CA HIS A 102 8.61 3.27 9.08
C HIS A 102 7.54 3.50 8.00
N TYR A 103 7.36 4.75 7.57
CA TYR A 103 6.41 5.09 6.52
C TYR A 103 6.80 4.51 5.15
N ALA A 104 8.09 4.44 4.82
CA ALA A 104 8.56 3.75 3.61
C ALA A 104 8.21 2.25 3.61
N LYS A 105 8.24 1.60 4.79
CA LYS A 105 7.82 0.20 4.95
C LYS A 105 6.31 0.04 4.73
N LEU A 106 5.49 0.93 5.29
CA LEU A 106 4.04 0.91 5.08
C LEU A 106 3.69 1.15 3.60
N ALA A 107 4.31 2.16 2.98
CA ALA A 107 4.12 2.43 1.56
C ALA A 107 4.55 1.25 0.67
N LEU A 108 5.65 0.56 1.01
CA LEU A 108 6.06 -0.64 0.30
C LEU A 108 4.96 -1.72 0.32
N LEU A 109 4.38 -1.99 1.50
CA LEU A 109 3.28 -2.94 1.66
C LEU A 109 2.06 -2.53 0.84
N ASP A 110 1.68 -1.26 0.86
CA ASP A 110 0.55 -0.75 0.07
C ASP A 110 0.77 -0.88 -1.45
N VAL A 111 2.02 -0.70 -1.91
CA VAL A 111 2.38 -0.93 -3.32
C VAL A 111 2.34 -2.42 -3.68
N GLU A 112 2.79 -3.32 -2.79
CA GLU A 112 2.67 -4.77 -2.98
C GLU A 112 1.19 -5.21 -3.05
N ASN A 113 0.35 -4.64 -2.18
CA ASN A 113 -1.11 -4.85 -2.21
C ASN A 113 -1.74 -4.31 -3.50
N THR A 114 -1.27 -3.16 -4.00
CA THR A 114 -1.71 -2.61 -5.29
C THR A 114 -1.42 -3.57 -6.43
N ILE A 115 -0.19 -4.08 -6.51
CA ILE A 115 0.24 -5.02 -7.55
C ILE A 115 -0.57 -6.31 -7.45
N THR A 116 -0.73 -6.85 -6.25
CA THR A 116 -1.51 -8.06 -6.00
C THR A 116 -2.98 -7.90 -6.41
N ALA A 117 -3.61 -6.78 -6.06
CA ALA A 117 -4.99 -6.49 -6.45
C ALA A 117 -5.14 -6.34 -7.97
N LEU A 118 -4.15 -5.73 -8.64
CA LEU A 118 -4.13 -5.66 -10.11
C LEU A 118 -3.94 -7.04 -10.74
N ASP A 119 -3.07 -7.88 -10.19
CA ASP A 119 -2.88 -9.27 -10.63
C ASP A 119 -4.19 -10.06 -10.50
N ILE A 120 -4.84 -10.00 -9.33
CA ILE A 120 -6.13 -10.66 -9.11
C ILE A 120 -7.18 -10.12 -10.08
N PHE A 121 -7.28 -8.81 -10.25
CA PHE A 121 -8.29 -8.18 -11.11
C PHE A 121 -8.13 -8.58 -12.58
N THR A 122 -6.89 -8.55 -13.08
CA THR A 122 -6.56 -8.94 -14.46
C THR A 122 -6.73 -10.44 -14.69
N GLN A 123 -6.48 -11.29 -13.68
CA GLN A 123 -6.71 -12.73 -13.73
C GLN A 123 -8.20 -13.11 -13.59
N ASN A 124 -8.97 -12.42 -12.75
CA ASN A 124 -10.41 -12.65 -12.55
C ASN A 124 -11.25 -12.20 -13.75
N GLY A 125 -10.70 -11.38 -14.65
CA GLY A 125 -11.26 -11.16 -15.99
C GLY A 125 -11.29 -12.44 -16.86
N ILE A 126 -10.64 -13.52 -16.43
CA ILE A 126 -10.62 -14.83 -17.11
C ILE A 126 -11.42 -15.90 -16.35
N ASN A 127 -11.64 -15.80 -15.03
CA ASN A 127 -12.43 -16.79 -14.29
C ASN A 127 -13.19 -16.17 -13.10
N THR A 128 -14.52 -16.18 -13.20
CA THR A 128 -15.44 -15.97 -12.07
C THR A 128 -15.39 -17.14 -11.09
N VAL A 129 -14.86 -16.97 -9.87
CA VAL A 129 -15.35 -17.66 -8.65
C VAL A 129 -15.13 -16.78 -7.42
N SER A 130 -16.23 -16.26 -6.86
CA SER A 130 -16.31 -15.30 -5.75
C SER A 130 -16.39 -15.95 -4.35
N SER A 131 -15.85 -17.16 -4.14
CA SER A 131 -16.13 -17.91 -2.90
C SER A 131 -14.97 -18.01 -1.90
N GLU A 132 -13.73 -17.71 -2.28
CA GLU A 132 -12.56 -17.89 -1.39
C GLU A 132 -12.08 -16.57 -0.74
N LEU A 133 -12.43 -15.41 -1.34
CA LEU A 133 -12.06 -14.08 -0.85
C LEU A 133 -12.80 -13.70 0.44
N GLU A 134 -14.07 -14.10 0.59
CA GLU A 134 -14.87 -13.75 1.78
C GLU A 134 -14.38 -14.46 3.06
N LEU A 135 -13.76 -15.63 2.94
CA LEU A 135 -13.23 -16.36 4.10
C LEU A 135 -11.90 -15.78 4.59
N LYS A 136 -11.06 -15.29 3.66
CA LYS A 136 -9.78 -14.64 3.97
C LYS A 136 -9.97 -13.24 4.57
N ASP A 137 -10.93 -12.47 4.07
CA ASP A 137 -11.21 -11.13 4.60
C ASP A 137 -11.69 -11.17 6.06
N ASN A 138 -12.51 -12.14 6.41
CA ASN A 138 -12.96 -12.31 7.81
C ASN A 138 -11.82 -12.73 8.74
N ALA A 139 -10.92 -13.61 8.29
CA ALA A 139 -9.75 -14.01 9.08
C ALA A 139 -8.75 -12.85 9.28
N LEU A 140 -8.53 -12.03 8.23
CA LEU A 140 -7.65 -10.88 8.29
C LEU A 140 -8.19 -9.77 9.22
N LEU A 141 -9.51 -9.54 9.22
CA LEU A 141 -10.15 -8.60 10.14
C LEU A 141 -10.04 -9.04 11.61
N LEU A 142 -10.15 -10.34 11.87
CA LEU A 142 -9.95 -10.92 13.20
C LEU A 142 -8.49 -10.77 13.68
N GLU A 143 -7.52 -11.02 12.80
CA GLU A 143 -6.10 -10.84 13.11
C GLU A 143 -5.75 -9.36 13.35
N ALA A 144 -6.29 -8.44 12.53
CA ALA A 144 -6.10 -7.00 12.70
C ALA A 144 -6.70 -6.49 14.02
N ALA A 145 -7.87 -6.98 14.42
CA ALA A 145 -8.50 -6.61 15.69
C ALA A 145 -7.68 -7.09 16.90
N GLU A 146 -7.14 -8.32 16.84
CA GLU A 146 -6.29 -8.85 17.92
C GLU A 146 -4.94 -8.12 18.01
N LEU A 147 -4.33 -7.77 16.86
CA LEU A 147 -3.12 -6.97 16.81
C LEU A 147 -3.33 -5.58 17.44
N GLU A 148 -4.45 -4.92 17.17
CA GLU A 148 -4.72 -3.60 17.77
C GLU A 148 -4.96 -3.71 19.28
N LYS A 149 -5.64 -4.77 19.74
CA LYS A 149 -5.77 -5.07 21.17
C LYS A 149 -4.41 -5.30 21.84
N GLN A 150 -3.50 -6.01 21.17
CA GLN A 150 -2.13 -6.19 21.65
C GLN A 150 -1.35 -4.87 21.71
N ARG A 151 -1.51 -3.99 20.71
CA ARG A 151 -0.89 -2.66 20.71
C ARG A 151 -1.37 -1.81 21.89
N VAL A 152 -2.68 -1.75 22.11
CA VAL A 152 -3.25 -1.02 23.25
C VAL A 152 -2.77 -1.59 24.59
N ALA A 153 -2.73 -2.92 24.73
CA ALA A 153 -2.22 -3.56 25.94
C ALA A 153 -0.72 -3.27 26.17
N LEU A 154 0.07 -3.25 25.10
CA LEU A 154 1.49 -2.93 25.16
C LEU A 154 1.71 -1.46 25.55
N GLU A 155 0.94 -0.53 24.97
CA GLU A 155 0.99 0.89 25.31
C GLU A 155 0.65 1.14 26.79
N ALA A 156 -0.37 0.44 27.32
CA ALA A 156 -0.72 0.50 28.73
C ALA A 156 0.40 -0.05 29.64
N GLU A 157 1.08 -1.14 29.25
CA GLU A 157 2.21 -1.66 30.02
C GLU A 157 3.43 -0.73 29.94
N ILE A 158 3.69 -0.10 28.80
CA ILE A 158 4.73 0.93 28.66
C ILE A 158 4.46 2.09 29.64
N GLU A 159 3.24 2.59 29.72
CA GLU A 159 2.86 3.65 30.65
C GLU A 159 3.03 3.21 32.12
N ARG A 160 2.64 1.97 32.44
CA ARG A 160 2.84 1.38 33.76
C ARG A 160 4.33 1.27 34.12
N LEU A 161 5.19 0.88 33.19
CA LEU A 161 6.63 0.80 33.40
C LEU A 161 7.26 2.19 33.58
N LEU A 162 6.80 3.19 32.81
CA LEU A 162 7.25 4.57 32.95
C LEU A 162 6.88 5.17 34.31
N SER A 163 5.65 4.94 34.80
CA SER A 163 5.24 5.41 36.12
C SER A 163 6.05 4.74 37.24
N LYS A 164 6.28 3.42 37.16
CA LYS A 164 7.16 2.71 38.09
C LYS A 164 8.58 3.25 38.08
N LYS A 165 9.16 3.51 36.91
CA LYS A 165 10.50 4.09 36.77
C LYS A 165 10.60 5.45 37.46
N ARG A 166 9.58 6.31 37.32
CA ARG A 166 9.51 7.62 38.00
C ARG A 166 9.43 7.47 39.53
N ALA A 167 8.55 6.59 40.02
CA ALA A 167 8.41 6.34 41.46
C ALA A 167 9.70 5.78 42.08
N LEU A 168 10.39 4.88 41.38
CA LEU A 168 11.70 4.36 41.79
C LEU A 168 12.75 5.47 41.85
N ALA A 169 12.81 6.35 40.84
CA ALA A 169 13.75 7.47 40.83
C ALA A 169 13.56 8.41 42.03
N ILE A 170 12.30 8.69 42.40
CA ILE A 170 11.97 9.49 43.59
C ILE A 170 12.44 8.79 44.86
N LYS A 171 12.14 7.50 45.04
CA LYS A 171 12.59 6.71 46.21
C LYS A 171 14.11 6.68 46.34
N ILE A 172 14.83 6.54 45.22
CA ILE A 172 16.30 6.58 45.21
C ILE A 172 16.80 7.95 45.67
N ALA A 173 16.21 9.04 45.18
CA ALA A 173 16.59 10.39 45.59
C ALA A 173 16.34 10.65 47.09
N GLU A 174 15.19 10.22 47.61
CA GLU A 174 14.87 10.30 49.05
C GLU A 174 15.86 9.53 49.91
N ASN A 175 16.22 8.30 49.50
CA ASN A 175 17.20 7.49 50.23
C ASN A 175 18.59 8.14 50.23
N ILE A 176 19.01 8.72 49.11
CA ILE A 176 20.29 9.46 49.03
C ILE A 176 20.27 10.67 49.97
N GLN A 177 19.15 11.39 50.08
CA GLN A 177 19.04 12.53 51.01
C GLN A 177 19.11 12.08 52.47
N LYS A 178 18.41 11.00 52.84
CA LYS A 178 18.45 10.44 54.20
C LYS A 178 19.86 9.98 54.58
N GLN A 179 20.59 9.35 53.66
CA GLN A 179 21.99 8.95 53.88
C GLN A 179 22.96 10.13 54.01
N ARG A 180 22.61 11.32 53.51
CA ARG A 180 23.42 12.53 53.65
C ARG A 180 23.15 13.31 54.95
N GLN A 181 22.07 12.97 55.66
CA GLN A 181 21.67 13.62 56.91
C GLN A 181 22.04 12.82 58.17
N ASN A 182 22.53 11.59 58.00
CA ASN A 182 23.15 10.75 59.02
C ASN A 182 24.66 10.73 58.83
#